data_AF-A0A822EL54-F1
#
_entry.id   AF-A0A822EL54-F1
#
_cell.length_a   1.000
_cell.length_b   1.000
_cell.length_c   1.000
_cell.angle_alpha   90.00
_cell.angle_beta   90.00
_cell.angle_gamma   90.00
#
_symmetry.space_group_name_H-M   'P 1'
#
loop_
_entity.id
_entity.type
_entity.pdbx_description
1 polymer ?
#
loop_
_entity_poly.entity_id
_entity_poly.type
_entity_poly.pdbx_seq_one_letter_code
_entity_poly.pdbx_strand_id
1 'polypeptide(L)' 'MIAGAMKSCLKQMMLSSKKTFTIAVEGNIGSGKSTVLAYLSKSSICDIVAEPIENWTNLNGNNLL' A
#
# COMPACT_ATOMS: atom_id res chain seq x y z
N MET A 1 -38.69 20.68 5.15
CA MET A 1 -37.73 20.11 6.11
C MET A 1 -37.18 18.73 5.70
N ILE A 2 -37.49 18.21 4.50
CA ILE A 2 -37.23 16.79 4.13
C ILE A 2 -35.98 16.61 3.25
N ALA A 3 -35.55 17.66 2.53
CA ALA A 3 -34.41 17.59 1.60
C ALA A 3 -33.02 17.62 2.28
N GLY A 4 -32.93 17.95 3.56
CA GLY A 4 -31.68 18.04 4.31
C GLY A 4 -31.15 16.69 4.80
N ALA A 5 -32.04 15.77 5.17
CA ALA A 5 -31.67 14.45 5.71
C ALA A 5 -31.04 13.52 4.65
N MET A 6 -31.54 13.56 3.41
CA MET A 6 -30.98 12.74 2.31
C MET A 6 -29.57 13.18 1.90
N LYS A 7 -29.26 14.49 1.94
CA LYS A 7 -27.91 15.01 1.66
C LYS A 7 -26.91 14.63 2.76
N SER A 8 -27.37 14.58 4.01
CA SER A 8 -26.57 14.15 5.17
C SER A 8 -26.25 12.65 5.12
N CYS A 9 -27.22 11.79 4.75
CA CYS A 9 -27.02 10.35 4.60
C CYS A 9 -26.04 10.00 3.47
N LEU A 10 -26.13 10.67 2.30
CA LEU A 10 -25.18 10.49 1.20
C LEU A 10 -23.74 10.88 1.59
N LYS A 11 -23.59 11.96 2.37
CA LYS A 11 -22.29 12.36 2.92
C LYS A 11 -21.79 11.37 3.98
N GLN A 12 -22.68 10.81 4.79
CA GLN A 12 -22.39 9.75 5.77
C GLN A 12 -21.98 8.43 5.11
N MET A 13 -22.57 8.08 3.95
CA MET A 13 -22.22 6.89 3.15
C MET A 13 -20.86 7.04 2.44
N MET A 14 -20.50 8.25 1.99
CA MET A 14 -19.17 8.53 1.42
C MET A 14 -18.07 8.58 2.51
N LEU A 15 -18.42 8.90 3.76
CA LEU A 15 -17.53 8.98 4.93
C LEU A 15 -17.50 7.70 5.78
N SER A 16 -18.20 6.62 5.36
CA SER A 16 -17.81 5.26 5.72
C SER A 16 -16.49 4.93 5.02
N SER A 17 -15.47 5.74 5.30
CA SER A 17 -14.16 5.73 4.69
C SER A 17 -13.65 4.31 4.72
N LYS A 18 -13.40 3.73 3.54
CA LYS A 18 -12.68 2.45 3.42
C LYS A 18 -11.45 2.57 4.31
N LYS A 19 -11.48 1.93 5.49
CA LYS A 19 -10.35 1.93 6.41
C LYS A 19 -9.28 1.09 5.74
N THR A 20 -8.34 1.75 5.08
CA THR A 20 -7.12 1.11 4.62
C THR A 20 -6.29 0.79 5.86
N PHE A 21 -5.62 -0.35 5.82
CA PHE A 21 -4.65 -0.73 6.84
C PHE A 21 -3.35 -1.06 6.13
N THR A 22 -2.24 -0.75 6.79
CA THR A 22 -0.90 -1.00 6.26
C THR A 22 -0.37 -2.30 6.84
N ILE A 23 0.19 -3.15 5.99
CA ILE A 23 0.87 -4.38 6.38
C ILE A 23 2.35 -4.18 6.07
N ALA A 24 3.21 -4.33 7.07
CA ALA A 24 4.65 -4.41 6.87
C ALA A 24 5.08 -5.89 6.81
N VAL A 25 5.84 -6.26 5.79
CA VAL A 25 6.36 -7.62 5.60
C VAL A 25 7.86 -7.59 5.90
N GLU A 26 8.25 -8.07 7.08
CA GLU A 26 9.63 -8.03 7.59
C GLU A 26 10.26 -9.43 7.62
N GLY A 27 11.60 -9.50 7.54
CA GLY A 27 12.36 -10.76 7.65
C GLY A 27 13.72 -10.73 6.95
N ASN A 28 14.54 -11.76 7.17
CA ASN A 28 15.92 -11.85 6.64
C ASN A 28 16.00 -11.77 5.11
N ILE A 29 17.17 -11.37 4.58
CA ILE A 29 17.47 -11.46 3.15
C ILE A 29 17.39 -12.94 2.73
N GLY A 30 16.71 -13.21 1.62
CA GLY A 30 16.46 -14.58 1.15
C GLY A 30 15.23 -15.28 1.75
N SER A 31 14.46 -14.64 2.65
CA SER A 31 13.24 -15.24 3.22
C SER A 31 12.01 -15.25 2.30
N GLY A 32 12.12 -14.68 1.09
CA GLY A 32 11.04 -14.68 0.09
C GLY A 32 10.04 -13.52 0.20
N LYS A 33 10.34 -12.45 0.94
CA LYS A 33 9.47 -11.25 1.06
C LYS A 33 9.04 -10.68 -0.28
N SER A 34 10.00 -10.47 -1.19
CA SER A 34 9.74 -9.93 -2.53
C SER A 34 8.82 -10.83 -3.34
N THR A 35 8.88 -12.14 -3.13
CA THR A 35 7.97 -13.12 -3.77
C THR A 35 6.53 -12.93 -3.30
N VAL A 36 6.32 -12.68 -2.01
CA VAL A 36 4.98 -12.40 -1.45
C VAL A 36 4.42 -11.09 -2.01
N LEU A 37 5.24 -10.03 -2.04
CA LEU A 37 4.85 -8.73 -2.61
C LEU A 37 4.47 -8.85 -4.09
N ALA A 38 5.22 -9.64 -4.87
CA ALA A 38 4.94 -9.90 -6.29
C ALA A 38 3.69 -10.78 -6.52
N TYR A 39 3.32 -11.62 -5.55
CA TYR A 39 2.06 -12.35 -5.59
C TYR A 39 0.89 -11.41 -5.30
N LEU A 40 1.01 -10.56 -4.28
CA LEU A 40 -0.01 -9.60 -3.89
C LEU A 40 -0.24 -8.50 -4.94
N SER A 41 0.78 -8.10 -5.69
CA SER A 41 0.66 -7.11 -6.76
C SER A 41 -0.28 -7.53 -7.89
N LYS A 42 -0.57 -8.83 -8.03
CA LYS A 42 -1.53 -9.35 -9.01
C LYS A 42 -2.98 -9.06 -8.62
N SER A 43 -3.23 -8.66 -7.38
CA SER A 43 -4.55 -8.35 -6.85
C SER A 43 -4.79 -6.85 -6.83
N SER A 44 -5.97 -6.39 -7.23
CA SER A 44 -6.35 -4.96 -7.21
C SER A 44 -6.82 -4.47 -5.83
N ILE A 45 -6.57 -5.25 -4.78
CA ILE A 45 -7.06 -4.97 -3.41
C ILE A 45 -6.09 -4.13 -2.57
N CYS A 46 -4.82 -4.03 -2.98
CA CYS A 46 -3.79 -3.33 -2.24
C CYS A 46 -2.76 -2.67 -3.16
N ASP A 47 -2.17 -1.60 -2.65
CA ASP A 47 -0.98 -0.99 -3.23
C ASP A 47 0.28 -1.64 -2.66
N ILE A 48 1.31 -1.79 -3.49
CA ILE A 48 2.57 -2.44 -3.12
C ILE A 48 3.69 -1.40 -3.05
N VAL A 49 4.40 -1.38 -1.93
CA VAL A 49 5.64 -0.60 -1.74
C VAL A 49 6.78 -1.58 -1.51
N ALA A 50 7.66 -1.73 -2.50
CA ALA A 50 8.82 -2.62 -2.42
C ALA A 50 10.06 -1.88 -1.87
N GLU A 51 11.04 -2.65 -1.41
CA GLU A 51 12.34 -2.12 -0.97
C GLU A 51 13.05 -1.39 -2.14
N PRO A 52 13.54 -0.15 -1.95
CA PRO A 52 14.18 0.63 -3.00
C PRO A 52 15.65 0.23 -3.18
N ILE A 53 15.89 -1.02 -3.59
CA ILE A 53 17.23 -1.62 -3.74
C ILE A 53 18.11 -0.78 -4.68
N GLU A 54 17.56 -0.26 -5.77
CA GLU A 54 18.29 0.59 -6.73
C GLU A 54 18.83 1.86 -6.07
N ASN A 55 18.06 2.50 -5.19
CA ASN A 55 18.49 3.71 -4.50
C ASN A 55 19.53 3.41 -3.40
N TRP A 56 19.51 2.21 -2.83
CA TRP A 56 20.46 1.80 -1.79
C TRP A 56 21.77 1.29 -2.39
N THR A 57 21.70 0.60 -3.52
CA THR A 57 22.86 0.07 -4.21
C THR A 57 23.60 1.15 -4.96
N ASN A 58 22.91 2.01 -5.71
CA ASN A 58 23.56 2.92 -6.65
C ASN A 58 23.70 4.33 -6.08
N LEU A 59 24.75 4.56 -5.29
CA LEU A 59 25.14 5.92 -4.92
C LEU A 59 26.13 6.48 -5.93
N ASN A 60 25.61 7.29 -6.85
CA ASN A 60 26.43 8.06 -7.80
C ASN A 60 27.33 7.16 -8.69
N GLY A 61 26.83 5.99 -9.08
CA GLY A 61 27.56 5.00 -9.89
C GLY A 61 28.38 3.99 -9.07
N ASN A 62 28.40 4.11 -7.74
CA ASN A 62 29.06 3.15 -6.86
C ASN A 62 28.04 2.19 -6.27
N ASN A 63 28.30 0.89 -6.40
CA ASN A 63 27.51 -0.16 -5.74
C ASN A 63 27.90 -0.25 -4.25
N LEU A 64 26.94 -0.04 -3.35
CA LEU A 64 27.14 -0.12 -1.90
C LEU A 64 26.78 -1.47 -1.26
N LEU A 65 26.26 -2.43 -2.03
CA LEU A 65 25.98 -3.79 -1.55
C LEU A 65 27.20 -4.70 -1.63
#